data_AF-F3CDX0-F1
#
_entry.id   AF-F3CDX0-F1
#
_cell.length_a   1.000
_cell.length_b   1.000
_cell.length_c   1.000
_cell.angle_alpha   90.00
_cell.angle_beta   90.00
_cell.angle_gamma   90.00
#
_symmetry.space_group_name_H-M   'P 1'
#
loop_
_entity.id
_entity.type
_entity.pdbx_description
1 polymer ?
#
loop_
_entity_poly.entity_id
_entity_poly.type
_entity_poly.pdbx_seq_one_letter_code
_entity_poly.pdbx_strand_id
1 'polypeptide(L)'
;MSVITPTSSNTATDHRAQFLGLLDTSLSQNSLIKLVLAKLTRYFRQKGYIDLNDALLFDFQQSKQHLTNEQMAMLIGTSFRFSSADIAFTSDLINRRGLITPPKFPISEGTSLTPFLKRALQCDFDCYLTEQVIPMWRAR
;
A
#
# COMPACT_ATOMS: atom_id res chain seq x y z
N MET A 1 7.37 4.07 53.00
CA MET A 1 7.10 3.00 52.01
C MET A 1 6.14 3.60 50.99
N SER A 2 6.66 4.27 49.95
CA SER A 2 5.86 4.84 48.86
C SER A 2 6.36 4.25 47.55
N VAL A 3 5.49 3.50 46.89
CA VAL A 3 5.75 2.81 45.63
C VAL A 3 5.66 3.85 44.50
N ILE A 4 6.71 3.92 43.69
CA ILE A 4 6.75 4.71 42.45
C ILE A 4 6.09 3.85 41.36
N THR A 5 4.98 4.33 40.81
CA THR A 5 4.31 3.75 39.64
C THR A 5 5.03 4.20 38.36
N PRO A 6 5.40 3.30 37.42
CA PRO A 6 5.95 3.71 36.14
C PRO A 6 4.82 4.11 35.18
N THR A 7 4.90 5.32 34.64
CA THR A 7 4.11 5.77 33.50
C THR A 7 4.59 5.06 32.23
N SER A 8 3.84 4.04 31.78
CA SER A 8 4.12 3.34 30.53
C SER A 8 3.55 4.09 29.32
N SER A 9 4.43 4.24 28.33
CA SER A 9 4.23 4.73 26.97
C SER A 9 3.12 4.00 26.22
N ASN A 10 1.96 4.65 26.01
CA ASN A 10 0.80 4.04 25.32
C ASN A 10 0.39 4.77 24.02
N THR A 11 1.13 5.80 23.59
CA THR A 11 0.72 6.68 22.48
C THR A 11 1.20 6.21 21.09
N ALA A 12 2.36 5.55 20.99
CA ALA A 12 2.92 5.12 19.69
C ALA A 12 2.19 3.91 19.07
N THR A 13 1.59 3.06 19.91
CA THR A 13 0.84 1.87 19.48
C THR A 13 -0.51 2.26 18.85
N ASP A 14 -1.09 3.38 19.29
CA ASP A 14 -2.42 3.85 18.91
C ASP A 14 -2.46 4.38 17.46
N HIS A 15 -1.43 5.11 17.02
CA HIS A 15 -1.35 5.63 15.65
C HIS A 15 -1.19 4.53 14.58
N ARG A 16 -0.46 3.45 14.88
CA ARG A 16 -0.33 2.30 13.96
C ARG A 16 -1.61 1.50 13.88
N ALA A 17 -2.31 1.33 14.99
CA ALA A 17 -3.62 0.69 15.02
C ALA A 17 -4.66 1.53 14.26
N GLN A 18 -4.65 2.86 14.41
CA GLN A 18 -5.48 3.77 13.62
C GLN A 18 -5.17 3.73 12.12
N PHE A 19 -3.89 3.69 11.72
CA PHE A 19 -3.52 3.62 10.31
C PHE A 19 -3.91 2.27 9.67
N LEU A 20 -3.72 1.16 10.39
CA LEU A 20 -4.20 -0.16 9.95
C LEU A 20 -5.72 -0.22 9.87
N GLY A 21 -6.42 0.36 10.86
CA GLY A 21 -7.86 0.51 10.85
C GLY A 21 -8.33 1.38 9.68
N LEU A 22 -7.62 2.47 9.36
CA LEU A 22 -7.89 3.31 8.20
C LEU A 22 -7.63 2.58 6.88
N LEU A 23 -6.62 1.72 6.79
CA LEU A 23 -6.37 0.87 5.62
C LEU A 23 -7.48 -0.18 5.46
N ASP A 24 -7.84 -0.90 6.53
CA ASP A 24 -8.91 -1.91 6.48
C ASP A 24 -10.29 -1.24 6.21
N THR A 25 -10.54 -0.03 6.73
CA THR A 25 -11.75 0.77 6.46
C THR A 25 -11.75 1.34 5.04
N SER A 26 -10.60 1.85 4.59
CA SER A 26 -10.35 2.29 3.20
C SER A 26 -10.60 1.17 2.21
N LEU A 27 -10.29 -0.07 2.56
CA LEU A 27 -10.54 -1.23 1.72
C LEU A 27 -12.02 -1.71 1.81
N SER A 28 -12.66 -1.59 2.97
CA SER A 28 -13.95 -2.22 3.26
C SER A 28 -15.18 -1.36 2.93
N GLN A 29 -15.22 -0.05 3.22
CA GLN A 29 -16.46 0.74 3.07
C GLN A 29 -16.21 2.06 2.31
N ASN A 30 -16.74 2.15 1.09
CA ASN A 30 -16.59 3.26 0.12
C ASN A 30 -15.18 3.45 -0.50
N SER A 31 -14.48 2.34 -0.78
CA SER A 31 -13.11 2.35 -1.31
C SER A 31 -13.00 3.00 -2.71
N LEU A 32 -11.91 3.74 -2.92
CA LEU A 32 -11.46 4.23 -4.24
C LEU A 32 -11.51 3.11 -5.30
N ILE A 33 -11.10 1.89 -4.92
CA ILE A 33 -11.12 0.71 -5.79
C ILE A 33 -12.55 0.38 -6.24
N LYS A 34 -13.52 0.39 -5.33
CA LYS A 34 -14.94 0.19 -5.68
C LYS A 34 -15.44 1.27 -6.63
N LEU A 35 -15.08 2.54 -6.40
CA LEU A 35 -15.46 3.66 -7.27
C LEU A 35 -14.88 3.51 -8.68
N VAL A 36 -13.57 3.24 -8.78
CA VAL A 36 -12.85 3.08 -10.06
C VAL A 36 -13.39 1.86 -10.81
N LEU A 37 -13.53 0.72 -10.15
CA LEU A 37 -14.10 -0.49 -10.74
C LEU A 37 -15.53 -0.25 -11.23
N ALA A 38 -16.38 0.40 -10.43
CA ALA A 38 -17.76 0.68 -10.84
C ALA A 38 -17.83 1.61 -12.06
N LYS A 39 -16.95 2.62 -12.16
CA LYS A 39 -16.84 3.49 -13.34
C LYS A 39 -16.34 2.71 -14.57
N LEU A 40 -15.32 1.88 -14.41
CA LEU A 40 -14.81 1.01 -15.50
C LEU A 40 -15.87 0.02 -15.99
N THR A 41 -16.60 -0.63 -15.07
CA THR A 41 -17.70 -1.54 -15.44
C THR A 41 -18.78 -0.81 -16.23
N ARG A 42 -19.17 0.41 -15.81
CA ARG A 42 -20.14 1.22 -16.56
C ARG A 42 -19.60 1.65 -17.91
N TYR A 43 -18.32 2.01 -18.00
CA TYR A 43 -17.66 2.38 -19.25
C TYR A 43 -17.70 1.23 -20.26
N PHE A 44 -17.25 0.02 -19.89
CA PHE A 44 -17.28 -1.12 -20.79
C PHE A 44 -18.69 -1.57 -21.16
N ARG A 45 -19.65 -1.48 -20.23
CA ARG A 45 -21.06 -1.75 -20.53
C ARG A 45 -21.63 -0.79 -21.56
N GLN A 46 -21.20 0.47 -21.57
CA GLN A 46 -21.61 1.47 -22.57
C GLN A 46 -20.87 1.30 -23.90
N LYS A 47 -19.59 0.92 -23.86
CA LYS A 47 -18.77 0.63 -25.05
C LYS A 47 -19.22 -0.65 -25.78
N GLY A 48 -19.81 -1.61 -25.05
CA GLY A 48 -20.38 -2.85 -25.60
C GLY A 48 -19.37 -3.99 -25.75
N TYR A 49 -18.09 -3.74 -25.47
CA TYR A 49 -17.01 -4.73 -25.48
C TYR A 49 -15.91 -4.32 -24.50
N ILE A 50 -15.06 -5.26 -24.09
CA ILE A 50 -13.88 -5.02 -23.25
C ILE A 50 -12.66 -4.89 -24.15
N ASP A 51 -11.92 -3.81 -23.96
CA ASP A 51 -10.74 -3.46 -24.75
C ASP A 51 -9.70 -2.83 -23.80
N LEU A 52 -8.68 -3.62 -23.45
CA LEU A 52 -7.62 -3.27 -22.50
C LEU A 52 -6.31 -3.05 -23.26
N ASN A 53 -6.23 -1.94 -23.99
CA ASN A 53 -5.06 -1.54 -24.77
C ASN A 53 -4.38 -0.31 -24.16
N ASP A 54 -3.30 0.15 -24.78
CA ASP A 54 -2.52 1.32 -24.32
C ASP A 54 -3.33 2.63 -24.32
N ALA A 55 -4.41 2.70 -25.11
CA ALA A 55 -5.30 3.86 -25.22
C ALA A 55 -6.45 3.84 -24.19
N LEU A 56 -6.66 2.74 -23.46
CA LEU A 56 -7.79 2.57 -22.53
C LEU A 56 -7.96 3.76 -21.59
N LEU A 57 -6.86 4.22 -20.98
CA LEU A 57 -6.92 5.30 -20.00
C LEU A 57 -7.41 6.60 -20.64
N PHE A 58 -6.93 6.91 -21.84
CA PHE A 58 -7.30 8.11 -22.57
C PHE A 58 -8.79 8.09 -22.95
N ASP A 59 -9.26 7.00 -23.56
CA ASP A 59 -10.66 6.83 -23.95
C ASP A 59 -11.59 6.85 -22.72
N PHE A 60 -11.17 6.22 -21.63
CA PHE A 60 -11.91 6.20 -20.37
C PHE A 60 -12.05 7.60 -19.76
N GLN A 61 -10.99 8.41 -19.79
CA GLN A 61 -11.03 9.80 -19.31
C GLN A 61 -11.82 10.75 -20.23
N GLN A 62 -11.98 10.43 -21.52
CA GLN A 62 -12.91 11.19 -22.39
C GLN A 62 -14.38 10.79 -22.20
N SER A 63 -14.64 9.66 -21.55
CA SER A 63 -16.00 9.16 -21.37
C SER A 63 -16.78 9.91 -20.29
N LYS A 64 -18.10 9.67 -20.25
CA LYS A 64 -18.97 10.11 -19.14
C LYS A 64 -18.58 9.49 -17.79
N GLN A 65 -17.74 8.46 -17.78
CA GLN A 65 -17.29 7.77 -16.56
C GLN A 65 -15.90 8.21 -16.10
N HIS A 66 -15.32 9.27 -16.67
CA HIS A 66 -14.01 9.81 -16.30
C HIS A 66 -13.84 10.01 -14.78
N LEU A 67 -12.60 9.98 -14.33
CA LEU A 67 -12.26 10.26 -12.94
C LEU A 67 -12.11 11.76 -12.78
N THR A 68 -12.56 12.31 -11.65
CA THR A 68 -12.18 13.70 -11.31
C THR A 68 -10.67 13.78 -11.07
N ASN A 69 -10.11 14.98 -11.08
CA ASN A 69 -8.70 15.19 -10.79
C ASN A 69 -8.30 14.59 -9.43
N GLU A 70 -9.17 14.71 -8.42
CA GLU A 70 -8.96 14.14 -7.09
C GLU A 70 -9.00 12.61 -7.14
N GLN A 71 -9.95 12.02 -7.87
CA GLN A 71 -10.05 10.58 -8.04
C GLN A 71 -8.84 9.99 -8.78
N MET A 72 -8.35 10.70 -9.80
CA MET A 72 -7.14 10.33 -10.53
C MET A 72 -5.91 10.45 -9.63
N ALA A 73 -5.77 11.55 -8.90
CA ALA A 73 -4.67 11.74 -7.95
C ALA A 73 -4.67 10.66 -6.87
N MET A 74 -5.84 10.28 -6.35
CA MET A 74 -5.98 9.17 -5.42
C MET A 74 -5.58 7.82 -6.04
N LEU A 75 -5.95 7.56 -7.30
CA LEU A 75 -5.58 6.35 -8.03
C LEU A 75 -4.06 6.26 -8.23
N ILE A 76 -3.44 7.33 -8.71
CA ILE A 76 -1.99 7.44 -8.88
C ILE A 76 -1.28 7.24 -7.54
N GLY A 77 -1.71 7.96 -6.50
CA GLY A 77 -1.12 7.88 -5.16
C GLY A 77 -1.25 6.47 -4.55
N THR A 78 -2.37 5.80 -4.77
CA THR A 78 -2.60 4.43 -4.31
C THR A 78 -1.73 3.43 -5.06
N SER A 79 -1.63 3.55 -6.39
CA SER A 79 -0.73 2.72 -7.20
C SER A 79 0.71 2.88 -6.75
N PHE A 80 1.16 4.12 -6.55
CA PHE A 80 2.52 4.42 -6.06
C PHE A 80 2.78 3.83 -4.67
N ARG A 81 1.81 3.91 -3.75
CA ARG A 81 1.91 3.29 -2.42
C ARG A 81 2.05 1.77 -2.49
N PHE A 82 1.29 1.11 -3.36
CA PHE A 82 1.45 -0.34 -3.56
C PHE A 82 2.82 -0.70 -4.15
N SER A 83 3.28 0.03 -5.16
CA SER A 83 4.63 -0.17 -5.72
C SER A 83 5.74 0.08 -4.69
N SER A 84 5.57 1.08 -3.83
CA SER A 84 6.53 1.38 -2.75
C SER A 84 6.56 0.28 -1.68
N ALA A 85 5.40 -0.26 -1.31
CA ALA A 85 5.32 -1.38 -0.39
C ALA A 85 5.96 -2.66 -0.98
N ASP A 86 5.75 -2.91 -2.28
CA ASP A 86 6.30 -4.06 -2.99
C ASP A 86 7.84 -4.02 -3.06
N ILE A 87 8.42 -2.87 -3.45
CA ILE A 87 9.88 -2.72 -3.49
C ILE A 87 10.49 -2.80 -2.09
N ALA A 88 9.83 -2.23 -1.07
CA ALA A 88 10.28 -2.31 0.31
C ALA A 88 10.27 -3.76 0.84
N PHE A 89 9.19 -4.51 0.58
CA PHE A 89 9.07 -5.92 0.95
C PHE A 89 10.12 -6.79 0.26
N THR A 90 10.21 -6.68 -1.07
CA THR A 90 11.12 -7.49 -1.87
C THR A 90 12.58 -7.22 -1.52
N SER A 91 12.94 -5.95 -1.31
CA SER A 91 14.29 -5.56 -0.91
C SER A 91 14.63 -6.02 0.50
N ASP A 92 13.69 -5.98 1.45
CA ASP A 92 13.87 -6.50 2.81
C ASP A 92 14.08 -8.03 2.80
N LEU A 93 13.24 -8.74 2.04
CA LEU A 93 13.26 -10.20 1.92
C LEU A 93 14.58 -10.71 1.32
N ILE A 94 14.99 -10.15 0.16
CA ILE A 94 16.20 -10.59 -0.55
C ILE A 94 17.45 -10.31 0.29
N ASN A 95 17.52 -9.15 0.94
CA ASN A 95 18.68 -8.74 1.73
C ASN A 95 18.61 -9.23 3.19
N ARG A 96 17.55 -9.95 3.58
CA ARG A 96 17.34 -10.48 4.94
C ARG A 96 17.47 -9.40 6.03
N ARG A 97 16.92 -8.21 5.77
CA ARG A 97 17.09 -7.03 6.65
C ARG A 97 16.31 -7.12 7.95
N GLY A 98 15.16 -7.79 7.96
CA GLY A 98 14.38 -7.99 9.18
C GLY A 98 13.33 -6.90 9.47
N LEU A 99 13.12 -5.94 8.56
CA LEU A 99 12.23 -4.78 8.74
C LEU A 99 10.75 -5.15 8.54
N ILE A 100 10.47 -5.96 7.51
CA ILE A 100 9.12 -6.38 7.11
C ILE A 100 8.96 -7.89 7.34
N THR A 101 9.96 -8.67 6.91
CA THR A 101 10.04 -10.12 7.06
C THR A 101 10.91 -10.45 8.27
N PRO A 102 10.44 -11.26 9.24
CA PRO A 102 11.27 -11.61 10.38
C PRO A 102 12.55 -12.34 9.94
N PRO A 103 13.70 -12.09 10.59
CA PRO A 103 14.93 -12.80 10.27
C PRO A 103 14.73 -14.31 10.36
N LYS A 104 15.22 -15.04 9.34
CA LYS A 104 15.12 -16.51 9.22
C LYS A 104 13.69 -17.06 9.11
N PHE A 105 12.68 -16.23 8.88
CA PHE A 105 11.34 -16.72 8.58
C PHE A 105 11.34 -17.45 7.22
N PRO A 106 10.93 -18.73 7.16
CA PRO A 106 10.90 -19.46 5.91
C PRO A 106 9.69 -19.02 5.07
N ILE A 107 9.95 -18.33 3.95
CA ILE A 107 8.92 -18.05 2.94
C ILE A 107 9.00 -19.13 1.87
N SER A 108 7.88 -19.82 1.66
CA SER A 108 7.65 -20.81 0.60
C SER A 108 6.45 -20.40 -0.25
N GLU A 109 6.19 -21.14 -1.33
CA GLU A 109 5.08 -20.88 -2.28
C GLU A 109 3.70 -20.89 -1.59
N GLY A 110 3.53 -21.67 -0.52
CA GLY A 110 2.29 -21.74 0.26
C GLY A 110 2.17 -20.71 1.39
N THR A 111 3.19 -19.87 1.59
CA THR A 111 3.21 -18.89 2.68
C THR A 111 2.29 -17.72 2.35
N SER A 112 1.32 -17.44 3.23
CA SER A 112 0.48 -16.26 3.07
C SER A 112 1.32 -14.99 3.19
N LEU A 113 1.30 -14.16 2.14
CA LEU A 113 2.01 -12.88 2.12
C LEU A 113 1.20 -11.72 2.72
N THR A 114 -0.09 -11.93 3.00
CA THR A 114 -0.98 -10.93 3.60
C THR A 114 -0.40 -10.23 4.84
N PRO A 115 0.18 -10.92 5.85
CA PRO A 115 0.78 -10.24 6.99
C PRO A 115 1.97 -9.35 6.60
N PHE A 116 2.80 -9.77 5.65
CA PHE A 116 3.93 -8.99 5.17
C PHE A 116 3.48 -7.80 4.33
N LEU A 117 2.44 -7.96 3.51
CA LEU A 117 1.82 -6.87 2.77
C LEU A 117 1.25 -5.80 3.73
N LYS A 118 0.51 -6.21 4.77
CA LYS A 118 0.01 -5.27 5.80
C LYS A 118 1.14 -4.51 6.46
N ARG A 119 2.26 -5.19 6.74
CA ARG A 119 3.45 -4.56 7.33
C ARG A 119 4.15 -3.62 6.35
N ALA A 120 4.30 -4.04 5.10
CA ALA A 120 4.94 -3.27 4.04
C ALA A 120 4.15 -1.98 3.71
N LEU A 121 2.82 -2.03 3.73
CA LEU A 121 1.96 -0.86 3.54
C LEU A 121 2.11 0.22 4.63
N GLN A 122 2.74 -0.11 5.77
CA GLN A 122 3.10 0.88 6.81
C GLN A 122 4.44 1.58 6.53
N CYS A 123 5.25 1.07 5.60
CA CYS A 123 6.52 1.65 5.17
C CYS A 123 6.25 2.39 3.85
N ASP A 124 6.30 3.71 3.88
CA ASP A 124 6.19 4.53 2.68
C ASP A 124 7.51 4.60 1.90
N PHE A 125 7.54 5.41 0.85
CA PHE A 125 8.71 5.55 0.00
C PHE A 125 9.92 6.16 0.75
N ASP A 126 9.67 7.05 1.72
CA ASP A 126 10.74 7.62 2.55
C ASP A 126 11.36 6.55 3.45
N CYS A 127 10.53 5.72 4.08
CA CYS A 127 10.98 4.53 4.83
C CYS A 127 11.84 3.59 3.97
N TYR A 128 11.45 3.32 2.71
CA TYR A 128 12.28 2.53 1.79
C TYR A 128 13.66 3.17 1.55
N LEU A 129 13.70 4.46 1.24
CA LEU A 129 14.96 5.16 0.99
C LEU A 129 15.87 5.18 2.22
N THR A 130 15.32 5.54 3.38
CA THR A 130 16.08 5.74 4.61
C THR A 130 16.56 4.45 5.24
N GLU A 131 15.74 3.40 5.24
CA GLU A 131 16.07 2.11 5.89
C GLU A 131 16.85 1.15 4.98
N GLN A 132 16.68 1.27 3.66
CA GLN A 132 17.21 0.28 2.71
C GLN A 132 18.25 0.85 1.74
N VAL A 133 17.96 1.97 1.08
CA VAL A 133 18.80 2.49 -0.01
C VAL A 133 19.98 3.30 0.51
N ILE A 134 19.72 4.34 1.30
CA ILE A 134 20.74 5.28 1.80
C ILE A 134 21.85 4.57 2.61
N PRO A 135 21.54 3.64 3.53
CA PRO A 135 22.57 2.95 4.30
C PRO A 135 23.54 2.16 3.41
N MET A 136 23.02 1.50 2.37
CA MET A 136 23.86 0.77 1.41
C MET A 136 24.73 1.68 0.56
N TRP A 137 24.18 2.84 0.18
CA TRP A 137 24.92 3.80 -0.63
C TRP A 137 26.06 4.47 0.16
N ARG A 138 25.84 4.78 1.44
CA ARG A 138 26.87 5.36 2.34
C ARG A 138 27.91 4.38 2.83
N ALA A 139 27.62 3.08 2.81
CA ALA A 139 28.55 2.03 3.19
C ALA A 139 29.55 1.67 2.07
N ARG A 140 29.43 2.31 0.90
CA ARG A 140 30.38 2.22 -0.22
C ARG A 140 31.24 3.48 -0.26
#